data_AF-A0A820UPC5-F1
#
_entry.id   AF-A0A820UPC5-F1
#
_cell.length_a   1.000
_cell.length_b   1.000
_cell.length_c   1.000
_cell.angle_alpha   90.00
_cell.angle_beta   90.00
_cell.angle_gamma   90.00
#
_symmetry.space_group_name_H-M   'P 1'
#
loop_
_entity.id
_entity.type
_entity.pdbx_description
1 polymer ?
#
loop_
_entity_poly.entity_id
_entity_poly.type
_entity_poly.pdbx_seq_one_letter_code
_entity_poly.pdbx_strand_id
1 'polypeptide(L)' 'MNAHTYIVLIREKIMPSIEQPYTDHDYIYQDDYNSVHRAKNVLEFIKEYMPNRIMPEYRASKLDNIWPIENAWAII' A
#
# COMPACT_ATOMS: atom_id res chain seq x y z
N MET A 1 8.78 5.43 10.69
CA MET A 1 7.59 6.17 10.24
C MET A 1 6.43 5.88 11.18
N ASN A 2 5.55 6.84 11.47
CA ASN A 2 4.33 6.62 12.27
C ASN A 2 3.08 6.57 11.37
N ALA A 3 1.92 6.25 11.96
CA ALA A 3 0.66 6.09 11.21
C ALA A 3 0.22 7.37 10.48
N HIS A 4 0.40 8.54 11.10
CA HIS A 4 0.05 9.82 10.48
C HIS A 4 0.95 10.09 9.27
N THR A 5 2.27 9.97 9.41
CA THR A 5 3.22 10.13 8.31
C THR A 5 2.96 9.13 7.18
N TYR A 6 2.53 7.91 7.49
CA TYR A 6 2.17 6.92 6.49
C TYR A 6 0.95 7.33 5.66
N ILE A 7 -0.11 7.83 6.31
CA ILE A 7 -1.30 8.35 5.62
C ILE A 7 -0.92 9.52 4.71
N VAL A 8 -0.11 10.46 5.22
CA VAL A 8 0.38 11.60 4.43
C VAL A 8 1.17 11.13 3.22
N LEU A 9 2.06 10.15 3.39
CA LEU A 9 2.83 9.58 2.28
C LEU A 9 1.92 8.96 1.22
N ILE A 10 0.93 8.17 1.60
CA ILE A 10 -0.02 7.59 0.64
C ILE A 10 -0.76 8.70 -0.11
N ARG A 11 -1.30 9.68 0.62
CA ARG A 11 -2.08 10.78 0.04
C ARG A 11 -1.27 11.65 -0.91
N GLU A 12 -0.04 12.00 -0.55
CA GLU A 12 0.76 12.97 -1.30
C GLU A 12 1.64 12.35 -2.38
N LYS A 13 1.95 11.05 -2.28
CA LYS A 13 2.89 10.38 -3.20
C LYS A 13 2.29 9.23 -3.97
N ILE A 14 1.43 8.43 -3.35
CA ILE A 14 0.87 7.21 -3.98
C ILE A 14 -0.42 7.53 -4.73
N MET A 15 -1.37 8.24 -4.11
CA MET A 15 -2.63 8.60 -4.79
C MET A 15 -2.40 9.37 -6.10
N PRO A 16 -1.51 10.39 -6.16
CA PRO A 16 -1.28 11.10 -7.41
C PRO A 16 -0.61 10.26 -8.49
N SER A 17 0.14 9.20 -8.13
CA SER A 17 0.79 8.32 -9.10
C SER A 17 -0.15 7.26 -9.68
N ILE A 18 -1.29 7.01 -9.04
CA ILE A 18 -2.31 6.07 -9.52
C ILE A 18 -3.48 6.79 -10.22
N GLU A 19 -3.88 7.98 -9.76
CA GLU A 19 -4.99 8.73 -10.37
C GLU A 19 -4.72 9.17 -11.81
N GLN A 20 -3.44 9.26 -12.21
CA GLN A 20 -3.07 9.60 -13.59
C GLN A 20 -3.26 8.42 -14.57
N PRO A 21 -2.76 7.20 -14.28
CA PRO A 21 -2.90 6.06 -15.20
C PRO A 21 -4.11 5.14 -14.95
N TYR A 22 -4.69 5.12 -13.75
CA TYR A 22 -5.70 4.14 -13.32
C TYR A 22 -7.01 4.84 -12.96
N THR A 23 -8.04 4.63 -13.77
CA THR A 23 -9.39 5.17 -13.54
C THR A 23 -10.28 4.14 -12.85
N ASP A 24 -11.25 4.59 -12.06
CA ASP A 24 -12.28 3.73 -11.44
C ASP A 24 -11.74 2.64 -10.48
N HIS A 25 -10.60 2.88 -9.85
CA HIS A 25 -9.98 1.95 -8.89
C HIS A 25 -9.62 0.58 -9.48
N ASP A 26 -9.25 0.51 -10.76
CA ASP A 26 -8.80 -0.72 -11.44
C ASP A 26 -7.40 -1.22 -11.02
N TYR A 27 -6.98 -0.90 -9.80
CA TYR A 27 -5.71 -1.27 -9.20
C TYR A 27 -5.91 -2.08 -7.93
N ILE A 28 -4.86 -2.81 -7.52
CA ILE A 28 -4.81 -3.52 -6.25
C ILE A 28 -3.74 -2.86 -5.38
N TYR A 29 -4.10 -2.52 -4.14
CA TYR A 29 -3.16 -1.97 -3.18
C TYR A 29 -2.53 -3.07 -2.32
N GLN A 30 -1.20 -3.11 -2.27
CA GLN A 30 -0.44 -4.06 -1.44
C GLN A 30 0.52 -3.31 -0.52
N ASP A 31 0.51 -3.68 0.76
CA ASP A 31 1.49 -3.23 1.76
C ASP A 31 1.94 -4.41 2.63
N ASP A 32 3.02 -4.24 3.39
CA ASP A 32 3.61 -5.28 4.23
C ASP A 32 2.94 -5.45 5.61
N TYR A 33 3.51 -6.30 6.49
CA TYR A 33 3.03 -6.58 7.85
C TYR A 33 3.41 -5.55 8.92
N ASN A 34 3.95 -4.38 8.57
CA ASN A 34 4.30 -3.38 9.56
C ASN A 34 3.06 -2.95 10.36
N SER A 35 3.18 -2.89 11.70
CA SER A 35 2.09 -2.54 12.61
C SER A 35 1.52 -1.16 12.35
N VAL A 36 2.33 -0.23 11.82
CA VAL A 36 1.89 1.10 11.39
C VAL A 36 0.79 1.01 10.32
N HIS A 37 0.92 0.05 9.38
CA HIS A 37 -0.05 -0.16 8.30
C HIS A 37 -1.36 -0.83 8.79
N ARG A 38 -1.46 -1.09 10.10
CA ARG A 38 -2.63 -1.71 10.76
C ARG A 38 -3.22 -0.81 11.84
N ALA A 39 -2.68 0.38 12.03
CA ALA A 39 -3.29 1.36 12.91
C ALA A 39 -4.72 1.66 12.45
N LYS A 40 -5.65 1.84 13.39
CA LYS A 40 -7.08 2.03 13.10
C LYS A 40 -7.33 3.12 12.06
N ASN A 41 -6.70 4.28 12.24
CA ASN A 41 -6.81 5.42 11.33
C ASN A 41 -6.26 5.13 9.92
N VAL A 42 -5.23 4.28 9.81
CA VAL A 42 -4.70 3.85 8.51
C VAL A 42 -5.68 2.92 7.82
N LEU A 43 -6.28 1.98 8.54
CA LEU A 43 -7.26 1.06 7.98
C LEU A 43 -8.53 1.79 7.52
N GLU A 44 -8.99 2.78 8.28
CA GLU A 44 -10.11 3.65 7.89
C GLU A 44 -9.78 4.44 6.62
N PHE A 45 -8.61 5.08 6.56
CA PHE A 45 -8.15 5.79 5.37
C PHE A 45 -8.06 4.87 4.14
N ILE A 46 -7.41 3.71 4.26
CA ILE A 46 -7.28 2.74 3.17
C ILE A 46 -8.64 2.24 2.68
N LYS A 47 -9.60 1.99 3.58
CA LYS A 47 -10.94 1.55 3.19
C LYS A 47 -11.66 2.59 2.33
N GLU A 48 -11.43 3.88 2.60
CA GLU A 48 -12.05 4.98 1.88
C GLU A 48 -11.39 5.23 0.51
N TYR A 49 -10.06 5.19 0.45
CA TYR A 49 -9.30 5.65 -0.73
C TYR A 49 -8.65 4.54 -1.56
N MET A 50 -8.49 3.33 -1.00
CA MET A 50 -7.81 2.19 -1.62
C MET A 50 -8.62 0.90 -1.40
N PRO A 51 -9.87 0.84 -1.89
CA PRO A 51 -10.83 -0.21 -1.51
C PRO A 51 -10.37 -1.62 -1.92
N ASN A 52 -9.58 -1.73 -3.00
CA ASN A 52 -9.08 -2.98 -3.56
C ASN A 52 -7.76 -3.42 -2.94
N ARG A 53 -7.64 -3.34 -1.61
CA ARG A 53 -6.42 -3.76 -0.91
C ARG A 53 -6.37 -5.29 -0.74
N ILE A 54 -5.19 -5.88 -0.95
CA ILE A 54 -4.94 -7.29 -0.60
C ILE A 54 -5.18 -7.49 0.90
N MET A 55 -6.09 -8.40 1.23
CA MET A 55 -6.41 -8.68 2.62
C MET A 55 -5.20 -9.23 3.38
N PRO A 56 -5.02 -8.88 4.67
CA PRO A 56 -3.93 -9.38 5.52
C PRO A 56 -3.59 -10.86 5.41
N GLU A 57 -4.61 -11.70 5.29
CA GLU A 57 -4.54 -13.15 5.24
C GLU A 57 -4.01 -13.71 3.92
N TYR A 58 -4.08 -12.96 2.82
CA TYR A 58 -3.61 -13.41 1.50
C TYR A 58 -2.20 -12.90 1.16
N ARG A 59 -1.53 -12.26 2.11
CA ARG A 59 -0.19 -11.74 1.90
C ARG A 59 0.86 -12.79 2.19
N ALA A 60 1.91 -12.75 1.39
CA ALA A 60 3.10 -13.54 1.63
C ALA A 60 4.01 -12.91 2.67
N SER A 61 4.87 -13.74 3.26
CA SER A 61 5.94 -13.28 4.13
C SER A 61 6.81 -12.27 3.39
N LYS A 62 7.40 -11.32 4.11
CA LYS A 62 8.41 -10.41 3.54
C LYS A 62 9.64 -11.14 2.99
N LEU A 63 9.90 -12.34 3.49
CA LEU A 63 11.01 -13.18 3.06
C LEU A 63 10.69 -14.01 1.82
N ASP A 64 9.44 -13.98 1.36
CA ASP A 64 9.05 -14.68 0.16
C ASP A 64 9.47 -13.84 -1.05
N ASN A 65 10.07 -14.48 -2.06
CA ASN A 65 10.54 -13.85 -3.31
C ASN A 65 9.41 -13.37 -4.23
N ILE A 66 8.26 -13.00 -3.66
CA ILE A 66 7.06 -12.62 -4.40
C ILE A 66 6.74 -11.13 -4.31
N TRP A 67 7.54 -10.34 -3.58
CA TRP A 67 7.37 -8.88 -3.47
C TRP A 67 7.97 -8.21 -4.69
N PRO A 68 7.15 -7.70 -5.65
CA PRO A 68 7.69 -7.17 -6.90
C PRO A 68 8.55 -5.92 -6.69
N ILE A 69 8.35 -5.19 -5.58
CA ILE A 69 9.12 -4.01 -5.22
C ILE A 69 10.61 -4.33 -4.98
N GLU A 70 10.94 -5.53 -4.52
CA GLU A 70 12.34 -5.95 -4.32
C GLU A 70 13.08 -6.02 -5.67
N ASN A 71 12.41 -6.45 -6.73
CA ASN A 71 12.99 -6.44 -8.08
C ASN A 71 13.22 -5.01 -8.58
N ALA A 72 12.31 -4.08 -8.27
CA ALA A 72 12.45 -2.68 -8.64
C ALA A 72 13.62 -2.02 -7.89
N TRP A 73 13.83 -2.34 -6.62
CA TRP A 73 14.99 -1.83 -5.87
C TRP A 73 16.31 -2.45 -6.31
N ALA A 74 16.32 -3.71 -6.76
CA ALA A 74 17.54 -4.35 -7.25
C ALA A 74 18.10 -3.75 -8.55
N ILE A 75 17.30 -2.97 -9.29
CA ILE A 75 17.68 -2.35 -10.57
C ILE A 75 17.96 -0.84 -10.47
N ILE A 76 17.78 -0.24 -9.29
CA ILE A 76 18.05 1.18 -9.00
C ILE A 76 19.35 1.28 -8.20
#